data_AF-A0A950PPV7-F1
#
_entry.id   AF-A0A950PPV7-F1
#
_cell.length_a   1.000
_cell.length_b   1.000
_cell.length_c   1.000
_cell.angle_alpha   90.00
_cell.angle_beta   90.00
_cell.angle_gamma   90.00
#
_symmetry.space_group_name_H-M   'P 1'
#
loop_
_entity.id
_entity.type
_entity.pdbx_description
1 polymer ?
#
loop_
_entity_poly.entity_id
_entity_poly.type
_entity_poly.pdbx_seq_one_letter_code
_entity_poly.pdbx_strand_id
1 'polypeptide(L)'
;MARYTGADCKRCRREKQKLFLKGSKCESAKCPIEIRPYPPGEHGRGRTKDSEYLLQKREKQKCARIYGVLEKQFRGYYEEANRKTGKTGENLLRILESRLDNVVYRAGFAKSR
;
A
#
# COMPACT_ATOMS: atom_id res chain seq x y z
N MET A 1 -1.46 -9.53 -16.13
CA MET A 1 -0.64 -9.22 -14.93
C MET A 1 -1.33 -9.78 -13.69
N ALA A 2 -0.60 -10.52 -12.85
CA ALA A 2 -1.14 -10.97 -11.57
C ALA A 2 -1.25 -9.80 -10.59
N ARG A 3 -2.40 -9.66 -9.92
CA ARG A 3 -2.64 -8.64 -8.88
C ARG A 3 -3.53 -9.21 -7.79
N TYR A 4 -3.60 -8.52 -6.65
CA TYR A 4 -4.58 -8.84 -5.63
C TYR A 4 -5.98 -8.41 -6.07
N THR A 5 -6.94 -9.33 -5.98
CA THR A 5 -8.35 -9.12 -6.38
C THR A 5 -9.33 -9.25 -5.21
N GLY A 6 -8.82 -9.39 -3.98
CA GLY A 6 -9.64 -9.53 -2.78
C GLY A 6 -10.15 -8.19 -2.22
N ALA A 7 -10.64 -8.21 -0.98
CA ALA A 7 -11.23 -7.02 -0.36
C ALA A 7 -10.20 -5.95 0.06
N ASP A 8 -10.10 -4.85 -0.70
CA ASP A 8 -9.11 -3.78 -0.47
C ASP A 8 -9.24 -3.07 0.88
N CYS A 9 -10.46 -2.77 1.33
CA CYS A 9 -10.65 -2.04 2.59
C CYS A 9 -10.16 -2.84 3.81
N LYS A 10 -10.01 -4.18 3.70
CA LYS A 10 -9.37 -4.99 4.75
C LYS A 10 -7.89 -4.65 4.88
N ARG A 11 -7.21 -4.35 3.77
CA ARG A 11 -5.80 -3.94 3.73
C ARG A 11 -5.61 -2.57 4.37
N CYS A 12 -6.46 -1.60 4.04
CA CYS A 12 -6.38 -0.27 4.65
C CYS A 12 -6.60 -0.33 6.17
N ARG A 13 -7.58 -1.13 6.63
CA ARG A 13 -7.81 -1.37 8.07
C ARG A 13 -6.64 -2.07 8.76
N ARG A 14 -6.00 -3.04 8.09
CA ARG A 14 -4.83 -3.73 8.65
C ARG A 14 -3.64 -2.79 8.83
N GLU A 15 -3.42 -1.87 7.89
CA GLU A 15 -2.35 -0.88 7.94
C GLU A 15 -2.73 0.39 8.73
N LYS A 16 -3.93 0.41 9.33
CA LYS A 16 -4.46 1.53 10.14
C LYS A 16 -4.42 2.90 9.46
N GLN A 17 -4.38 2.94 8.13
CA GLN A 17 -4.25 4.16 7.32
C GLN A 17 -5.03 4.04 6.00
N LYS A 18 -5.56 5.17 5.51
CA LYS A 18 -6.19 5.24 4.19
C LYS A 18 -5.14 5.04 3.09
N LEU A 19 -5.30 3.96 2.31
CA LEU A 19 -4.44 3.65 1.16
C LEU A 19 -5.08 4.07 -0.19
N PHE A 20 -6.26 4.67 -0.17
CA PHE A 20 -6.98 5.19 -1.36
C PHE A 20 -7.21 4.18 -2.50
N LEU A 21 -7.41 2.91 -2.17
CA LEU A 21 -7.58 1.83 -3.16
C LEU A 21 -8.94 1.80 -3.86
N LYS A 22 -9.93 2.61 -3.44
CA LYS A 22 -11.30 2.61 -3.99
C LYS A 22 -11.77 3.98 -4.49
N GLY A 23 -10.85 4.91 -4.77
CA GLY A 23 -11.18 6.25 -5.24
C GLY A 23 -12.13 7.00 -4.30
N SER A 24 -13.21 7.56 -4.86
CA SER A 24 -14.18 8.41 -4.13
C SER A 24 -14.81 7.76 -2.89
N LYS A 25 -14.91 6.42 -2.84
CA LYS A 25 -15.40 5.74 -1.63
C LYS A 25 -14.47 5.97 -0.42
N CYS A 26 -13.17 6.11 -0.64
CA CYS A 26 -12.19 6.34 0.43
C CYS A 26 -12.28 7.73 1.06
N GLU A 27 -12.84 8.69 0.34
CA GLU A 27 -13.08 10.07 0.80
C GLU A 27 -14.43 10.20 1.54
N SER A 28 -15.39 9.34 1.22
CA SER A 28 -16.69 9.33 1.88
C SER A 28 -16.66 8.78 3.32
N ALA A 29 -17.66 9.17 4.13
CA ALA A 29 -17.93 8.60 5.46
C ALA A 29 -18.25 7.08 5.43
N LYS A 30 -18.56 6.52 4.26
CA LYS A 30 -18.78 5.07 4.06
C LYS A 30 -17.47 4.26 4.04
N CYS A 31 -16.32 4.93 4.17
CA CYS A 31 -15.02 4.27 4.23
C CYS A 31 -14.90 3.39 5.49
N PRO A 32 -14.58 2.09 5.37
CA PRO A 32 -14.53 1.20 6.54
C PRO A 32 -13.47 1.55 7.59
N ILE A 33 -12.52 2.43 7.27
CA ILE A 33 -11.56 2.95 8.27
C ILE A 33 -12.26 3.89 9.24
N GLU A 34 -13.10 4.79 8.75
CA GLU A 34 -13.84 5.75 9.60
C GLU A 34 -14.79 5.01 10.54
N ILE A 35 -15.45 3.97 10.03
CA ILE A 35 -16.44 3.20 10.79
C ILE A 35 -15.77 2.17 11.72
N ARG A 36 -14.64 1.59 11.29
CA ARG A 36 -13.94 0.49 11.98
C ARG A 36 -12.42 0.69 11.92
N PRO A 37 -11.85 1.61 12.71
CA PRO A 37 -10.43 2.00 12.69
C PRO A 37 -9.52 0.96 13.39
N TYR A 38 -9.82 -0.32 13.24
CA TYR A 38 -9.08 -1.42 13.82
C TYR A 38 -8.86 -2.53 12.78
N PRO A 39 -7.76 -3.30 12.88
CA PRO A 39 -7.46 -4.39 11.96
C PRO A 39 -8.62 -5.38 11.75
N PRO A 40 -8.69 -6.04 10.58
CA PRO A 40 -9.69 -7.06 10.33
C PRO A 40 -9.41 -8.35 11.13
N GLY A 41 -10.47 -9.13 11.38
CA GLY A 41 -10.42 -10.37 12.17
C GLY A 41 -11.09 -10.20 13.54
N GLU A 42 -11.36 -11.32 14.20
CA GLU A 42 -12.02 -11.39 15.51
C GLU A 42 -11.23 -10.62 16.59
N HIS A 43 -9.92 -10.88 16.67
CA HIS A 43 -9.01 -10.18 17.59
C HIS A 43 -8.54 -8.80 17.09
N GLY A 44 -9.25 -8.21 16.12
CA GLY A 44 -8.86 -6.93 15.52
C GLY A 44 -8.76 -5.76 16.49
N ARG A 45 -9.48 -5.83 17.62
CA ARG A 45 -9.48 -4.81 18.69
C ARG A 45 -8.36 -4.99 19.72
N GLY A 46 -7.69 -6.14 19.71
CA GLY A 46 -6.59 -6.41 20.62
C GLY A 46 -5.39 -5.51 20.32
N ARG A 47 -4.69 -5.09 21.39
CA ARG A 47 -3.42 -4.39 21.27
C ARG A 47 -2.30 -5.41 21.09
N THR A 48 -1.52 -5.29 20.02
CA THR A 48 -0.29 -6.07 19.84
C THR A 48 0.92 -5.24 20.24
N LYS A 49 1.94 -5.88 20.80
CA LYS A 49 3.26 -5.27 20.97
C LYS A 49 3.98 -5.34 19.62
N ASP A 50 4.35 -4.20 19.09
CA ASP A 50 5.02 -4.13 17.80
C ASP A 50 6.52 -4.38 17.98
N SER A 51 7.04 -5.42 17.34
CA SER A 51 8.49 -5.65 17.23
C SER A 51 9.08 -4.81 16.09
N GLU A 52 10.39 -4.58 16.13
CA GLU A 52 11.08 -3.85 15.06
C GLU A 52 10.87 -4.49 13.67
N TYR A 53 10.99 -5.83 13.61
CA TYR A 53 10.68 -6.59 12.40
C TYR A 53 9.24 -6.36 11.92
N LEU A 54 8.26 -6.35 12.85
CA LEU A 54 6.87 -6.12 12.48
C LEU A 54 6.68 -4.72 11.90
N LEU A 55 7.30 -3.70 12.48
CA LEU A 55 7.24 -2.33 11.97
C LEU A 55 7.78 -2.25 10.53
N GLN A 56 8.98 -2.77 10.28
CA GLN A 56 9.59 -2.80 8.95
C GLN A 56 8.73 -3.59 7.95
N LYS A 57 8.21 -4.74 8.37
CA LYS A 57 7.31 -5.57 7.54
C LYS A 57 6.03 -4.80 7.18
N ARG A 58 5.44 -4.05 8.12
CA ARG A 58 4.23 -3.25 7.87
C ARG A 58 4.50 -2.12 6.90
N GLU A 59 5.59 -1.38 7.07
CA GLU A 59 5.98 -0.31 6.15
C GLU A 59 6.20 -0.83 4.73
N LYS A 60 6.93 -1.95 4.57
CA LYS A 60 7.09 -2.60 3.26
C LYS A 60 5.73 -2.97 2.65
N GLN A 61 4.87 -3.62 3.43
CA GLN A 61 3.56 -4.06 2.97
C GLN A 61 2.63 -2.89 2.63
N LYS A 62 2.71 -1.79 3.37
CA LYS A 62 1.98 -0.55 3.12
C LYS A 62 2.38 0.01 1.76
N CYS A 63 3.67 0.18 1.50
CA CYS A 63 4.18 0.63 0.20
C CYS A 63 3.72 -0.28 -0.95
N ALA A 64 3.95 -1.60 -0.83
CA ALA A 64 3.55 -2.54 -1.87
C ALA A 64 2.05 -2.49 -2.18
N ARG A 65 1.20 -2.29 -1.16
CA ARG A 65 -0.26 -2.21 -1.33
C ARG A 65 -0.72 -0.90 -1.93
N ILE A 66 -0.10 0.23 -1.59
CA ILE A 66 -0.43 1.55 -2.16
C ILE A 66 -0.26 1.54 -3.67
N TYR A 67 0.84 0.97 -4.15
CA TYR A 67 1.16 0.87 -5.57
C TYR A 67 0.58 -0.39 -6.24
N GLY A 68 -0.15 -1.24 -5.51
CA GLY A 68 -0.79 -2.44 -6.08
C GLY A 68 0.17 -3.51 -6.59
N VAL A 69 1.43 -3.51 -6.14
CA VAL A 69 2.51 -4.38 -6.65
C VAL A 69 2.62 -5.67 -5.83
N LEU A 70 2.88 -6.79 -6.50
CA LEU A 70 3.17 -8.06 -5.81
C LEU A 70 4.58 -8.09 -5.22
N GLU A 71 4.77 -8.87 -4.15
CA GLU A 71 6.03 -8.92 -3.40
C GLU A 71 7.25 -9.23 -4.29
N LYS A 72 7.13 -10.17 -5.23
CA LYS A 72 8.22 -10.53 -6.16
C LYS A 72 8.64 -9.34 -7.03
N GLN A 73 7.67 -8.59 -7.55
CA GLN A 73 7.94 -7.40 -8.36
C GLN A 73 8.50 -6.27 -7.50
N PHE A 74 7.95 -6.06 -6.30
CA PHE A 74 8.42 -5.04 -5.36
C PHE A 74 9.89 -5.28 -4.95
N ARG A 75 10.25 -6.54 -4.69
CA ARG A 75 11.64 -6.92 -4.42
C ARG A 75 12.56 -6.59 -5.60
N GLY A 76 12.14 -6.90 -6.83
CA GLY A 76 12.88 -6.54 -8.03
C GLY A 76 13.14 -5.03 -8.14
N TYR A 77 12.12 -4.20 -7.86
CA TYR A 77 12.28 -2.75 -7.83
C TYR A 77 13.23 -2.26 -6.75
N TYR A 78 13.23 -2.90 -5.58
CA TYR A 78 14.18 -2.59 -4.53
C TYR A 78 15.62 -2.92 -4.93
N GLU A 79 15.84 -4.09 -5.55
CA GLU A 79 17.16 -4.48 -6.06
C GLU A 79 17.65 -3.52 -7.15
N GLU A 80 16.75 -3.07 -8.04
CA GLU A 80 17.05 -2.03 -9.03
C GLU A 80 17.37 -0.69 -8.37
N ALA A 81 16.55 -0.25 -7.42
CA ALA A 81 16.75 1.01 -6.68
C ALA A 81 18.09 1.04 -5.93
N ASN A 82 18.51 -0.10 -5.38
CA ASN A 82 19.75 -0.24 -4.63
C ASN A 82 21.00 -0.25 -5.53
N ARG A 83 20.86 -0.60 -6.82
CA ARG A 83 21.95 -0.51 -7.80
C ARG A 83 22.15 0.92 -8.31
N LYS A 84 21.15 1.79 -8.18
CA LYS A 84 21.24 3.20 -8.60
C LYS A 84 21.98 4.02 -7.56
N THR A 85 22.75 5.00 -8.03
CA THR A 85 23.42 5.97 -7.16
C THR A 85 22.42 6.84 -6.40
N GLY A 86 22.82 7.32 -5.21
CA GLY A 86 21.98 8.15 -4.34
C GLY A 86 21.24 7.34 -3.27
N LYS A 87 20.18 7.93 -2.69
CA LYS A 87 19.42 7.30 -1.60
C LYS A 87 18.47 6.22 -2.14
N THR A 88 18.68 4.97 -1.76
CA THR A 88 17.87 3.81 -2.20
C THR A 88 16.37 4.00 -1.99
N GLY A 89 15.96 4.60 -0.87
CA GLY A 89 14.54 4.85 -0.58
C GLY A 89 13.88 5.81 -1.59
N GLU A 90 14.58 6.89 -1.97
CA GLU A 90 14.09 7.84 -2.97
C GLU A 90 14.06 7.19 -4.36
N ASN A 91 15.08 6.42 -4.70
CA ASN A 91 15.13 5.68 -5.96
C ASN A 91 13.98 4.68 -6.09
N LEU A 92 13.65 3.96 -5.00
CA LEU A 92 12.51 3.05 -4.97
C LEU A 92 11.18 3.79 -5.23
N LEU A 93 10.96 4.92 -4.55
CA LEU A 93 9.76 5.72 -4.73
C LEU A 93 9.65 6.29 -6.14
N ARG A 94 10.76 6.75 -6.73
CA ARG A 94 10.80 7.19 -8.14
C ARG A 94 10.38 6.10 -9.10
N ILE A 95 10.90 4.87 -8.93
CA ILE A 95 10.54 3.71 -9.75
C ILE A 95 9.06 3.37 -9.60
N LEU A 96 8.53 3.40 -8.38
CA LEU A 96 7.12 3.09 -8.12
C LEU A 96 6.18 4.18 -8.70
N GLU A 97 6.57 5.46 -8.61
CA GLU A 97 5.76 6.55 -9.14
C GLU A 97 5.80 6.62 -10.69
N SER A 98 6.89 6.20 -11.34
CA SER A 98 7.04 6.23 -12.79
C SER A 98 6.34 5.11 -13.55
N ARG A 99 5.75 4.13 -12.84
CA ARG A 99 4.99 3.06 -13.48
C ARG A 99 3.76 3.60 -14.22
N LEU A 100 3.50 3.10 -15.41
CA LEU A 100 2.40 3.57 -16.27
C LEU A 100 1.03 3.52 -15.58
N ASP A 101 0.73 2.45 -14.84
CA ASP A 101 -0.52 2.31 -14.09
C ASP A 101 -0.67 3.41 -13.01
N ASN A 102 0.41 3.72 -12.31
CA ASN A 102 0.42 4.80 -11.34
C ASN A 102 0.33 6.18 -12.01
N VAL A 103 1.00 6.39 -13.14
CA VAL A 103 0.93 7.65 -13.91
C VAL A 103 -0.50 7.91 -14.40
N VAL A 104 -1.20 6.89 -14.92
CA VAL A 104 -2.61 6.99 -15.34
C VAL A 104 -3.51 7.41 -14.17
N TYR A 105 -3.28 6.83 -12.99
CA TYR A 105 -3.98 7.24 -11.76
C TYR A 105 -3.65 8.67 -11.33
N ARG A 106 -2.36 9.05 -11.33
CA ARG A 106 -1.90 10.40 -10.95
C ARG A 106 -2.39 11.49 -11.92
N ALA A 107 -2.53 11.16 -13.20
CA ALA A 107 -3.10 12.04 -14.22
C ALA A 107 -4.62 12.20 -14.12
N GLY A 108 -5.29 11.48 -13.21
CA GLY A 108 -6.74 11.55 -13.01
C GLY A 108 -7.58 10.80 -14.04
N PHE A 109 -6.95 10.03 -14.94
CA PHE A 109 -7.65 9.22 -15.94
C PHE A 109 -8.35 7.99 -15.34
N ALA A 110 -7.94 7.57 -14.14
CA ALA A 110 -8.58 6.50 -13.39
C ALA A 110 -8.83 6.92 -11.94
N LYS A 111 -9.98 6.51 -11.38
CA LYS A 111 -10.35 6.81 -9.97
C LYS A 111 -9.55 5.99 -8.95
N SER A 112 -8.92 4.90 -9.38
CA SER A 112 -8.03 4.06 -8.58
C SER A 112 -7.00 3.42 -9.50
N ARG A 113 -5.97 2.82 -8.90
CA ARG A 113 -5.01 1.95 -9.60
C ARG A 113 -5.60 0.57 -9.86
#